data_AF-A0A349E086-F1
#
_entry.id   AF-A0A349E086-F1
#
_cell.length_a   1.000
_cell.length_b   1.000
_cell.length_c   1.000
_cell.angle_alpha   90.00
_cell.angle_beta   90.00
_cell.angle_gamma   90.00
#
_symmetry.space_group_name_H-M   'P 1'
#
loop_
_entity.id
_entity.type
_entity.pdbx_description
1 polymer ?
#
loop_
_entity_poly.entity_id
_entity_poly.type
_entity_poly.pdbx_seq_one_letter_code
_entity_poly.pdbx_strand_id
1 'polypeptide(L)'
;MFDEVYRIFTGNEDIKRPAKVLFWAEIGRASMGLGSYFMSLPLLQLLPQGDEHPVLVIPGFMTTDRTTAPLRFYLKSRSYVPYRWQLGRNLANFHEIEEKV
;
A
#
# COMPACT_ATOMS: atom_id res chain seq x y z
N MET A 1 -17.75 -19.83 -6.62
CA MET A 1 -16.74 -19.46 -5.61
C MET A 1 -15.97 -18.22 -6.03
N PHE A 2 -15.51 -18.15 -7.29
CA PHE A 2 -14.88 -16.96 -7.84
C PHE A 2 -15.85 -15.77 -8.03
N ASP A 3 -17.05 -15.98 -8.60
CA ASP A 3 -18.02 -14.90 -8.90
C ASP A 3 -18.42 -14.00 -7.72
N GLU A 4 -18.49 -14.53 -6.51
CA GLU A 4 -18.88 -13.77 -5.32
C GLU A 4 -17.76 -12.83 -4.84
N VAL A 5 -16.51 -13.28 -4.95
CA VAL A 5 -15.31 -12.45 -4.67
C VAL A 5 -15.13 -11.37 -5.74
N TYR A 6 -15.45 -11.67 -7.00
CA TYR A 6 -15.38 -10.65 -8.06
C TYR A 6 -16.48 -9.58 -7.91
N ARG A 7 -17.66 -9.93 -7.39
CA ARG A 7 -18.76 -8.95 -7.20
C ARG A 7 -18.32 -7.76 -6.33
N ILE A 8 -17.57 -8.01 -5.25
CA ILE A 8 -17.03 -6.96 -4.36
C ILE A 8 -16.08 -6.00 -5.07
N PHE A 9 -15.41 -6.44 -6.15
CA PHE A 9 -14.49 -5.62 -6.94
C PHE A 9 -15.14 -5.00 -8.19
N THR A 10 -16.31 -5.49 -8.61
CA THR A 10 -17.06 -4.89 -9.74
C THR A 10 -17.66 -3.52 -9.43
N GLY A 11 -17.88 -3.19 -8.14
CA GLY A 11 -18.47 -1.92 -7.73
C GLY A 11 -19.91 -1.71 -8.22
N ASN A 12 -20.60 -2.77 -8.67
CA ASN A 12 -21.99 -2.74 -9.15
C ASN A 12 -23.04 -2.72 -8.03
N GLU A 13 -22.60 -2.57 -6.80
CA GLU A 13 -23.45 -2.47 -5.62
C GLU A 13 -23.63 -1.01 -5.21
N ASP A 14 -24.88 -0.64 -4.92
CA ASP A 14 -25.27 0.73 -4.56
C ASP A 14 -24.75 1.08 -3.16
N ILE A 15 -23.47 1.40 -3.06
CA ILE A 15 -22.80 1.73 -1.80
C ILE A 15 -23.09 3.20 -1.46
N LYS A 16 -23.85 3.42 -0.38
CA LYS A 16 -24.05 4.76 0.17
C LYS A 16 -22.72 5.35 0.64
N ARG A 17 -22.31 6.48 0.04
CA ARG A 17 -21.07 7.16 0.43
C ARG A 17 -21.03 7.49 1.93
N PRO A 18 -19.86 7.37 2.58
CA PRO A 18 -19.68 7.80 3.97
C PRO A 18 -19.98 9.29 4.17
N ALA A 19 -20.26 9.68 5.41
CA ALA A 19 -20.44 11.08 5.76
C ALA A 19 -19.14 11.88 5.51
N LYS A 20 -19.27 13.14 5.08
CA LYS A 20 -18.11 14.03 4.80
C LYS A 20 -17.17 14.20 6.00
N VAL A 21 -17.69 14.12 7.22
CA VAL A 21 -16.87 14.19 8.44
C VAL A 21 -15.88 13.02 8.52
N LEU A 22 -16.27 11.82 8.09
CA LEU A 22 -15.38 10.66 8.04
C LEU A 22 -14.27 10.85 6.99
N PHE A 23 -14.58 11.49 5.86
CA PHE A 23 -13.56 11.86 4.89
C PHE A 23 -12.52 12.82 5.48
N TRP A 24 -12.97 13.86 6.21
CA TRP A 24 -12.02 14.80 6.85
C TRP A 24 -11.22 14.15 7.99
N ALA A 25 -11.83 13.22 8.73
CA ALA A 25 -11.14 12.46 9.77
C ALA A 25 -9.96 11.64 9.23
N GLU A 26 -9.96 11.31 7.93
CA GLU A 26 -8.88 10.57 7.28
C GLU A 26 -7.53 11.31 7.33
N ILE A 27 -7.53 12.65 7.32
CA ILE A 27 -6.29 13.43 7.47
C ILE A 27 -5.66 13.15 8.84
N GLY A 28 -6.47 13.17 9.90
CA GLY A 28 -6.02 12.86 11.25
C GLY A 28 -5.53 11.42 11.37
N ARG A 29 -6.33 10.45 10.90
CA ARG A 29 -5.99 9.03 10.94
C ARG A 29 -4.69 8.71 10.18
N ALA A 30 -4.53 9.24 8.97
CA ALA A 30 -3.34 9.05 8.16
C ALA A 30 -2.11 9.71 8.79
N SER A 31 -2.26 10.92 9.33
CA SER A 31 -1.17 11.63 10.02
C SER A 31 -0.73 10.89 11.28
N MET A 32 -1.67 10.33 12.06
CA MET A 32 -1.36 9.49 13.22
C MET A 32 -0.61 8.23 12.82
N GLY A 33 -1.02 7.54 11.76
CA GLY A 33 -0.30 6.37 11.24
C GLY A 33 1.14 6.69 10.84
N LEU A 34 1.33 7.79 10.11
CA LEU A 34 2.66 8.24 9.69
C LEU A 34 3.52 8.70 10.88
N GLY A 35 2.93 9.44 11.83
CA GLY A 35 3.61 9.85 13.07
C GLY A 35 4.05 8.66 13.91
N SER A 36 3.19 7.65 14.08
CA SER A 36 3.52 6.40 14.78
C SER A 36 4.64 5.63 14.10
N TYR A 37 4.71 5.64 12.76
CA TYR A 37 5.85 5.09 12.04
C TYR A 37 7.15 5.82 12.41
N PHE A 38 7.17 7.15 12.36
CA PHE A 38 8.38 7.92 12.72
C PHE A 38 8.79 7.71 14.18
N MET A 39 7.83 7.68 15.11
CA MET A 39 8.12 7.44 16.53
C MET A 39 8.62 6.01 16.81
N SER A 40 8.27 5.03 15.96
CA SER A 40 8.75 3.65 16.11
C SER A 40 10.12 3.41 15.44
N LEU A 41 10.67 4.36 14.69
CA LEU A 41 11.96 4.20 14.01
C LEU A 41 13.09 3.72 14.93
N PRO A 42 13.31 4.26 16.15
CA PRO A 42 14.36 3.78 17.04
C PRO A 42 14.24 2.28 17.34
N LEU A 43 13.02 1.80 17.57
CA LEU A 43 12.74 0.39 17.82
C LEU A 43 12.92 -0.45 16.55
N LEU A 44 12.45 0.06 15.41
CA LEU A 44 12.60 -0.61 14.11
C LEU A 44 14.08 -0.75 13.69
N GLN A 45 14.97 0.11 14.18
CA GLN A 45 16.41 0.01 13.96
C GLN A 45 17.11 -1.05 14.83
N LEU A 46 16.44 -1.55 15.87
CA LEU A 46 16.95 -2.67 16.67
C LEU A 46 16.70 -4.04 16.03
N LEU A 47 15.85 -4.11 15.01
CA LEU A 47 15.62 -5.36 14.27
C LEU A 47 16.92 -5.82 13.59
N PRO A 48 17.06 -7.10 13.21
CA PRO A 48 18.23 -7.59 12.48
C PRO A 48 18.42 -6.91 11.11
N GLN A 49 19.63 -6.96 10.57
CA GLN A 49 19.87 -6.59 9.17
C GLN A 49 19.31 -7.68 8.25
N GLY A 50 18.89 -7.30 7.05
CA GLY A 50 18.56 -8.21 5.97
C GLY A 50 19.79 -8.83 5.34
N ASP A 51 19.55 -9.70 4.37
CA ASP A 51 20.50 -10.51 3.61
C ASP A 51 20.69 -9.99 2.16
N GLU A 52 20.45 -8.70 1.93
CA GLU A 52 20.62 -8.04 0.63
C GLU A 52 19.63 -8.49 -0.46
N HIS A 53 18.59 -9.26 -0.11
CA HIS A 53 17.64 -9.71 -1.12
C HIS A 53 16.78 -8.58 -1.74
N PRO A 54 16.46 -8.67 -3.04
CA PRO A 54 15.52 -7.79 -3.72
C PRO A 54 14.09 -7.85 -3.15
N VAL A 55 13.50 -6.69 -2.86
CA VAL A 55 12.10 -6.58 -2.40
C VAL A 55 11.30 -5.68 -3.35
N LEU A 56 10.35 -6.23 -4.09
CA LEU A 56 9.39 -5.40 -4.86
C LEU A 56 8.34 -4.83 -3.91
N VAL A 57 8.20 -3.51 -3.87
CA VAL A 57 7.20 -2.84 -3.02
C VAL A 57 6.02 -2.36 -3.88
N ILE A 58 4.87 -3.00 -3.66
CA ILE A 58 3.63 -2.72 -4.38
C ILE A 58 2.88 -1.57 -3.68
N PRO A 59 2.49 -0.50 -4.41
CA PRO A 59 1.65 0.55 -3.84
C PRO A 59 0.23 0.04 -3.55
N GLY A 60 -0.39 0.58 -2.51
CA GLY A 60 -1.79 0.29 -2.20
C GLY A 60 -2.72 0.73 -3.34
N PHE A 61 -3.94 0.19 -3.36
CA PHE A 61 -4.95 0.51 -4.36
C PHE A 61 -5.19 2.02 -4.51
N MET A 62 -5.32 2.47 -5.76
CA MET A 62 -5.42 3.87 -6.19
C MET A 62 -4.22 4.78 -5.83
N THR A 63 -3.13 4.21 -5.31
CA THR A 63 -1.91 4.97 -4.98
C THR A 63 -0.77 4.71 -5.97
N THR A 64 0.36 5.38 -5.77
CA THR A 64 1.56 5.30 -6.64
C THR A 64 2.78 5.00 -5.77
N ASP A 65 3.93 4.74 -6.38
CA ASP A 65 5.22 4.52 -5.69
C ASP A 65 5.61 5.61 -4.66
N ARG A 66 5.01 6.81 -4.73
CA ARG A 66 5.25 7.87 -3.76
C ARG A 66 4.79 7.49 -2.35
N THR A 67 3.66 6.79 -2.21
CA THR A 67 3.08 6.43 -0.90
C THR A 67 3.90 5.38 -0.17
N THR A 68 4.67 4.58 -0.91
CA THR A 68 5.54 3.53 -0.36
C THR A 68 6.97 4.00 -0.08
N ALA A 69 7.27 5.29 -0.23
CA ALA A 69 8.60 5.84 0.03
C ALA A 69 9.12 5.60 1.47
N PRO A 70 8.32 5.78 2.54
CA PRO A 70 8.78 5.49 3.90
C PRO A 70 9.19 4.03 4.10
N LEU A 71 8.37 3.10 3.60
CA LEU A 71 8.66 1.67 3.69
C LEU A 71 9.96 1.31 2.95
N ARG A 72 10.15 1.82 1.73
CA ARG A 72 11.39 1.59 0.98
C ARG A 72 12.62 2.19 1.66
N PHE A 73 12.48 3.37 2.27
CA PHE A 73 13.57 3.97 3.04
C PHE A 73 13.98 3.08 4.22
N TYR A 74 12.98 2.56 4.95
CA TYR A 74 13.23 1.63 6.04
C TYR A 74 13.92 0.34 5.57
N LEU A 75 13.38 -0.32 4.53
CA LEU A 75 13.97 -1.54 3.97
C LEU A 75 15.43 -1.33 3.54
N LYS A 76 15.72 -0.20 2.87
CA LYS A 76 17.09 0.16 2.49
C LYS A 76 18.00 0.37 3.71
N SER A 77 17.49 0.95 4.79
CA SER A 77 18.26 1.11 6.04
C SER A 77 18.56 -0.23 6.75
N ARG A 78 17.84 -1.30 6.37
CA ARG A 78 18.00 -2.65 6.89
C ARG A 78 18.72 -3.60 5.93
N SER A 79 19.54 -3.09 5.03
CA SER A 79 20.30 -3.88 4.04
C SER A 79 19.43 -4.72 3.08
N TYR A 80 18.19 -4.32 2.80
CA TYR A 80 17.43 -4.88 1.67
C TYR A 80 17.63 -4.04 0.41
N VAL A 81 17.29 -4.61 -0.76
CA VAL A 81 17.30 -3.89 -2.05
C VAL A 81 15.85 -3.64 -2.52
N PRO A 82 15.19 -2.55 -2.07
CA PRO A 82 13.81 -2.29 -2.40
C PRO A 82 13.64 -1.71 -3.81
N TYR A 83 12.75 -2.32 -4.61
CA TYR A 83 12.34 -1.86 -5.93
C TYR A 83 10.95 -1.23 -5.91
N ARG A 84 10.77 -0.26 -6.80
CA ARG A 84 9.49 0.39 -7.10
C ARG A 84 8.68 -0.46 -8.08
N TRP A 85 7.36 -0.28 -8.04
CA TRP A 85 6.43 -0.85 -9.00
C TRP A 85 6.63 -0.29 -10.41
N GLN A 86 6.81 1.03 -10.55
CA GLN A 86 7.09 1.72 -11.82
C GLN A 86 6.02 1.65 -12.92
N LEU A 87 4.90 0.93 -12.73
CA LEU A 87 3.76 0.92 -13.68
C LEU A 87 2.69 1.99 -13.36
N GLY A 88 3.06 3.05 -12.61
CA GLY A 88 2.16 4.14 -12.30
C GLY A 88 1.22 3.87 -11.12
N ARG A 89 -0.07 4.22 -11.28
CA ARG A 89 -1.08 4.06 -10.22
C ARG A 89 -1.58 2.62 -10.19
N ASN A 90 -1.67 2.03 -8.99
CA ASN A 90 -2.29 0.71 -8.83
C ASN A 90 -3.80 0.81 -9.00
N LEU A 91 -4.30 0.43 -10.18
CA LEU A 91 -5.73 0.45 -10.50
C LEU A 91 -6.41 -0.90 -10.23
N ALA A 92 -5.68 -1.92 -9.76
CA ALA A 92 -6.21 -3.26 -9.54
C ALA A 92 -7.04 -3.78 -10.73
N ASN A 93 -6.52 -3.64 -11.96
CA ASN A 93 -7.21 -4.07 -13.19
C ASN A 93 -7.14 -5.59 -13.34
N PHE A 94 -7.95 -6.32 -12.57
CA PHE A 94 -7.93 -7.79 -12.54
C PHE A 94 -8.31 -8.43 -13.88
N HIS A 95 -9.27 -7.86 -14.61
CA HIS A 95 -9.71 -8.40 -15.90
C HIS A 95 -8.59 -8.45 -16.94
N GLU A 96 -7.72 -7.44 -16.98
CA GLU A 96 -6.59 -7.42 -17.92
C GLU A 96 -5.48 -8.42 -17.55
N ILE A 97 -5.38 -8.81 -16.27
CA ILE A 97 -4.40 -9.78 -15.80
C ILE A 97 -4.84 -11.20 -16.16
N GLU A 98 -6.13 -11.52 -16.03
CA GLU A 98 -6.66 -12.86 -16.33
C GLU A 98 -6.72 -13.16 -17.84
N GLU A 99 -6.99 -12.17 -18.69
CA GLU A 99 -6.99 -12.39 -20.15
C GLU A 99 -5.59 -12.66 -20.74
N LYS A 100 -4.53 -12.32 -20.02
CA LYS A 100 -3.13 -12.43 -20.48
C LYS A 100 -2.41 -13.68 -19.96
N VAL A 101 -3.07 -14.51 -19.14
CA VAL A 101 -2.52 -15.76 -18.56
C VAL A 101 -3.24 -16.95 -19.19
#